data_AF-A0A239IJD2-F1
#
_entry.id   AF-A0A239IJD2-F1
#
_cell.length_a   1.000
_cell.length_b   1.000
_cell.length_c   1.000
_cell.angle_alpha   90.00
_cell.angle_beta   90.00
_cell.angle_gamma   90.00
#
_symmetry.space_group_name_H-M   'P 1'
#
loop_
_entity.id
_entity.type
_entity.pdbx_description
1 polymer ?
#
loop_
_entity_poly.entity_id
_entity_poly.type
_entity_poly.pdbx_seq_one_letter_code
_entity_poly.pdbx_strand_id
1 'polypeptide(L)'
;MSQETERPAISELIARAINGAIALVKAEIEAYKATVKRKVVDSAVAIGLFAVVGILALLIVVFLFVAAYQALTLVFPGWLAALIIVAALAVLASIVVMIAVRLLKRTSVPPVSEPVKNVKDGITEGIRTARESDDETTAEPASEGISKS
;
A
#
# COMPACT_ATOMS: atom_id res chain seq x y z
N MET A 1 47.68 -14.17 47.65
CA MET A 1 47.47 -13.21 46.55
C MET A 1 46.14 -13.54 45.91
N SER A 2 45.15 -12.69 46.14
CA SER A 2 43.73 -12.91 45.90
C SER A 2 43.40 -12.75 44.41
N GLN A 3 42.87 -13.79 43.79
CA GLN A 3 42.24 -13.70 42.46
C GLN A 3 40.88 -13.00 42.64
N GLU A 4 40.87 -11.67 42.58
CA GLU A 4 39.68 -10.84 42.65
C GLU A 4 39.00 -10.82 41.26
N THR A 5 38.12 -11.81 41.05
CA THR A 5 36.91 -11.72 40.21
C THR A 5 36.91 -10.69 39.06
N GLU A 6 37.41 -11.06 37.88
CA GLU A 6 37.04 -10.45 36.58
C GLU A 6 35.59 -10.79 36.23
N ARG A 7 34.63 -10.32 37.05
CA ARG A 7 33.23 -10.29 36.63
C ARG A 7 33.11 -9.18 35.59
N PRO A 8 32.61 -9.47 34.36
CA PRO A 8 32.33 -8.41 33.40
C PRO A 8 31.52 -7.32 34.08
N ALA A 9 31.98 -6.08 34.00
CA ALA A 9 31.24 -4.96 34.53
C ALA A 9 29.83 -4.98 33.93
N ILE A 10 28.81 -4.73 34.73
CA ILE A 10 27.40 -4.75 34.31
C ILE A 10 27.16 -3.84 33.09
N SER A 11 27.98 -2.79 32.96
CA SER A 11 28.06 -1.91 31.79
C SER A 11 28.37 -2.63 30.48
N GLU A 12 29.24 -3.65 30.49
CA GLU A 12 29.64 -4.43 29.32
C GLU A 12 28.48 -5.30 28.79
N LEU A 13 27.72 -5.90 29.71
CA LEU A 13 26.57 -6.75 29.37
C LEU A 13 25.42 -5.94 28.78
N ILE A 14 25.14 -4.77 29.37
CA ILE A 14 24.13 -3.84 28.88
C ILE A 14 24.52 -3.32 27.49
N ALA A 15 25.78 -2.91 27.32
CA ALA A 15 26.28 -2.48 26.01
C ALA A 15 26.14 -3.59 24.95
N ARG A 16 26.41 -4.85 25.31
CA ARG A 16 26.27 -5.99 24.39
C ARG A 16 24.82 -6.31 24.03
N ALA A 17 23.89 -6.21 24.99
CA ALA A 17 22.46 -6.39 24.73
C ALA A 17 21.90 -5.31 23.79
N ILE A 18 22.27 -4.04 24.01
CA ILE A 18 21.87 -2.92 23.16
C ILE A 18 22.43 -3.11 21.74
N ASN A 19 23.71 -3.47 21.62
CA ASN A 19 24.32 -3.73 20.31
C ASN A 19 23.67 -4.91 19.57
N GLY A 20 23.25 -5.96 20.30
CA GLY A 20 22.49 -7.07 19.73
C GLY A 20 21.11 -6.65 19.22
N ALA A 21 20.39 -5.83 19.99
CA ALA A 21 19.09 -5.29 19.57
C ALA A 21 19.22 -4.42 18.31
N ILE A 22 20.26 -3.56 18.24
CA ILE A 22 20.55 -2.74 17.06
C ILE A 22 20.87 -3.64 15.84
N ALA A 23 21.58 -4.75 16.03
CA ALA A 23 21.93 -5.67 14.95
C ALA A 23 20.69 -6.39 14.38
N LEU A 24 19.74 -6.80 15.22
CA LEU A 24 18.47 -7.40 14.76
C LEU A 24 17.65 -6.42 13.93
N VAL A 25 17.48 -5.19 14.41
CA VAL A 25 16.71 -4.16 13.69
C VAL A 25 17.34 -3.89 12.32
N LYS A 26 18.68 -3.83 12.24
CA LYS A 26 19.39 -3.69 10.96
C LYS A 26 19.14 -4.88 10.04
N ALA A 27 19.19 -6.11 10.55
CA ALA A 27 18.92 -7.32 9.77
C ALA A 27 17.49 -7.37 9.22
N GLU A 28 16.49 -6.97 10.03
CA GLU A 28 15.09 -6.86 9.62
C GLU A 28 14.91 -5.83 8.49
N ILE A 29 15.55 -4.66 8.63
CA ILE A 29 15.53 -3.60 7.61
C ILE A 29 16.22 -4.08 6.32
N GLU A 30 17.34 -4.78 6.42
CA GLU A 30 18.04 -5.34 5.26
C GLU A 30 17.21 -6.40 4.54
N ALA A 31 16.56 -7.29 5.28
CA ALA A 31 15.64 -8.30 4.75
C ALA A 31 14.43 -7.64 4.06
N TYR A 32 13.84 -6.61 4.67
CA TYR A 32 12.75 -5.83 4.08
C TYR A 32 13.21 -5.12 2.81
N LYS A 33 14.39 -4.49 2.84
CA LYS A 33 14.96 -3.78 1.70
C LYS A 33 15.21 -4.70 0.51
N ALA A 34 15.70 -5.92 0.74
CA ALA A 34 15.90 -6.91 -0.32
C ALA A 34 14.57 -7.34 -0.95
N THR A 35 13.56 -7.62 -0.11
CA THR A 35 12.22 -8.04 -0.56
C THR A 35 11.49 -6.92 -1.30
N VAL A 36 11.55 -5.70 -0.79
CA VAL A 36 10.94 -4.51 -1.41
C VAL A 36 11.58 -4.24 -2.77
N LYS A 37 12.92 -4.26 -2.88
CA LYS A 37 13.60 -4.08 -4.16
C LYS A 37 13.12 -5.08 -5.21
N ARG A 38 13.03 -6.36 -4.86
CA ARG A 38 12.58 -7.40 -5.79
C ARG A 38 11.13 -7.20 -6.22
N LYS A 39 10.21 -6.96 -5.27
CA LYS A 39 8.80 -6.67 -5.57
C LYS A 39 8.62 -5.43 -6.45
N VAL A 40 9.41 -4.38 -6.20
CA VAL A 40 9.36 -3.14 -6.99
C VAL A 40 9.83 -3.37 -8.42
N VAL A 41 10.94 -4.08 -8.62
CA VAL A 41 11.46 -4.38 -9.97
C VAL A 41 10.47 -5.24 -10.75
N ASP A 42 9.98 -6.33 -10.15
CA ASP A 42 9.02 -7.22 -10.83
C ASP A 42 7.73 -6.47 -11.21
N SER A 43 7.22 -5.61 -10.31
CA SER A 43 6.05 -4.78 -10.59
C SER A 43 6.33 -3.72 -11.66
N ALA A 44 7.52 -3.10 -11.64
CA ALA A 44 7.91 -2.09 -12.62
C ALA A 44 8.05 -2.69 -14.03
N VAL A 45 8.60 -3.91 -14.14
CA VAL A 45 8.71 -4.64 -15.42
C VAL A 45 7.31 -4.96 -15.95
N ALA A 46 6.41 -5.46 -15.10
CA ALA A 46 5.05 -5.76 -15.50
C ALA A 46 4.31 -4.51 -15.99
N ILE A 47 4.36 -3.41 -15.24
CA ILE A 47 3.75 -2.13 -15.63
C ILE A 47 4.37 -1.61 -16.94
N GLY A 48 5.70 -1.69 -17.08
CA GLY A 48 6.42 -1.27 -18.27
C GLY A 48 5.99 -2.06 -19.51
N LEU A 49 5.86 -3.39 -19.41
CA LEU A 49 5.41 -4.22 -20.53
C LEU A 49 3.94 -3.94 -20.89
N PHE A 50 3.07 -3.77 -19.89
CA PHE A 50 1.68 -3.39 -20.12
C PHE A 50 1.54 -2.03 -20.81
N ALA A 51 2.41 -1.07 -20.51
CA ALA A 51 2.43 0.22 -21.21
C ALA A 51 2.76 0.04 -22.70
N VAL A 52 3.76 -0.76 -23.03
CA VAL A 52 4.12 -1.06 -24.44
C VAL A 52 2.97 -1.76 -25.17
N VAL A 53 2.38 -2.79 -24.56
CA VAL A 53 1.21 -3.49 -25.13
C VAL A 53 0.03 -2.53 -25.30
N GLY A 54 -0.22 -1.66 -24.32
CA GLY A 54 -1.28 -0.66 -24.39
C GLY A 54 -1.10 0.32 -25.56
N ILE A 55 0.12 0.82 -25.77
CA ILE A 55 0.45 1.69 -26.91
C ILE A 55 0.27 0.95 -28.24
N LEU A 56 0.77 -0.29 -28.32
CA LEU A 56 0.65 -1.10 -29.53
C LEU A 56 -0.81 -1.42 -29.86
N ALA A 57 -1.62 -1.75 -28.86
CA ALA A 57 -3.06 -1.96 -29.02
C ALA A 57 -3.76 -0.69 -29.52
N LEU A 58 -3.40 0.49 -29.00
CA LEU A 58 -3.92 1.77 -29.47
C LEU A 58 -3.56 2.00 -30.94
N LEU A 59 -2.32 1.73 -31.34
CA LEU A 59 -1.89 1.85 -32.74
C LEU A 59 -2.69 0.92 -33.67
N ILE A 60 -2.89 -0.34 -33.29
CA ILE A 60 -3.71 -1.28 -34.07
C ILE A 60 -5.13 -0.74 -34.27
N VAL A 61 -5.74 -0.21 -33.20
CA VAL A 61 -7.08 0.37 -33.26
C VAL A 61 -7.13 1.56 -34.23
N VAL A 62 -6.13 2.46 -34.19
CA VAL A 62 -6.03 3.59 -35.13
C VAL A 62 -5.93 3.10 -36.58
N PHE A 63 -5.05 2.13 -36.86
CA PHE A 63 -4.90 1.57 -38.21
C PHE A 63 -6.16 0.84 -38.67
N LEU A 64 -6.87 0.17 -37.76
CA LEU A 64 -8.14 -0.48 -38.06
C LEU A 64 -9.19 0.55 -38.51
N PHE A 65 -9.24 1.73 -37.89
CA PHE A 65 -10.12 2.81 -38.32
C PHE A 65 -9.73 3.40 -39.67
N VAL A 66 -8.44 3.57 -39.94
CA VAL A 66 -7.96 4.03 -41.26
C VAL A 66 -8.33 3.02 -42.35
N ALA A 67 -8.13 1.73 -42.08
CA ALA A 67 -8.52 0.66 -43.00
C ALA A 67 -10.05 0.61 -43.21
N ALA A 68 -10.82 0.75 -42.13
CA ALA A 68 -12.28 0.82 -42.20
C ALA A 68 -12.75 2.04 -43.01
N TYR A 69 -12.12 3.21 -42.82
CA TYR A 69 -12.37 4.40 -43.63
C TYR A 69 -12.14 4.14 -45.10
N GLN A 70 -10.96 3.63 -45.47
CA GLN A 70 -10.64 3.35 -46.86
C GLN A 70 -11.59 2.32 -47.48
N ALA A 71 -11.93 1.27 -46.73
CA ALA A 71 -12.92 0.27 -47.18
C ALA A 71 -14.30 0.90 -47.40
N LEU A 72 -14.73 1.81 -46.53
CA LEU A 72 -16.05 2.42 -46.60
C LEU A 72 -16.13 3.49 -47.70
N THR A 73 -15.03 4.18 -48.01
CA THR A 73 -14.95 5.12 -49.13
C THR A 73 -15.09 4.47 -50.50
N LEU A 74 -14.90 3.15 -50.62
CA LEU A 74 -15.16 2.42 -51.87
C LEU A 74 -16.66 2.35 -52.18
N VAL A 75 -17.52 2.46 -51.17
CA VAL A 75 -18.98 2.28 -51.29
C VAL A 75 -19.75 3.59 -51.04
N PHE A 76 -19.22 4.47 -50.19
CA PHE A 76 -19.86 5.74 -49.82
C PHE A 76 -18.96 6.96 -50.10
N PRO A 77 -19.54 8.15 -50.31
CA PRO A 77 -18.77 9.38 -50.37
C PRO A 77 -18.06 9.64 -49.04
N GLY A 78 -16.83 10.18 -49.10
CA GLY A 78 -15.93 10.27 -47.96
C GLY A 78 -16.46 11.02 -46.74
N TRP A 79 -17.39 11.96 -46.94
CA TRP A 79 -18.05 12.69 -45.85
C TRP A 79 -18.99 11.79 -45.02
N LEU A 80 -19.72 10.88 -45.67
CA LEU A 80 -20.64 9.96 -44.99
C LEU A 80 -19.85 8.84 -44.28
N ALA A 81 -18.77 8.37 -44.91
CA ALA A 81 -17.85 7.41 -44.30
C ALA A 81 -17.21 7.98 -43.02
N ALA A 82 -16.80 9.25 -43.03
CA ALA A 82 -16.25 9.91 -41.85
C ALA A 82 -17.28 9.99 -40.70
N LEU A 83 -18.54 10.34 -40.98
CA LEU A 83 -19.59 10.40 -39.97
C LEU A 83 -19.87 9.03 -39.32
N ILE A 84 -19.88 7.96 -40.11
CA ILE A 84 -20.09 6.59 -39.60
C ILE A 84 -18.96 6.19 -38.63
N ILE A 85 -17.72 6.54 -38.96
CA ILE A 85 -16.56 6.22 -38.11
C ILE A 85 -16.58 7.03 -36.82
N VAL A 86 -16.93 8.32 -36.89
CA VAL A 86 -17.09 9.16 -35.69
C VAL A 86 -18.19 8.60 -34.79
N ALA A 87 -19.32 8.15 -35.36
CA ALA A 87 -20.37 7.50 -34.60
C ALA A 87 -19.89 6.19 -33.95
N ALA A 88 -19.17 5.34 -34.70
CA ALA A 88 -18.59 4.10 -34.17
C ALA A 88 -17.59 4.37 -33.03
N LEU A 89 -16.75 5.40 -33.17
CA LEU A 89 -15.81 5.85 -32.15
C LEU A 89 -16.52 6.34 -30.90
N ALA A 90 -17.59 7.13 -31.04
CA ALA A 90 -18.38 7.61 -29.90
C ALA A 90 -18.99 6.44 -29.10
N VAL A 91 -19.47 5.40 -29.79
CA VAL A 91 -19.98 4.18 -29.16
C VAL A 91 -18.85 3.43 -28.45
N LEU A 92 -17.71 3.22 -29.11
CA LEU A 92 -16.58 2.51 -28.53
C LEU A 92 -16.02 3.24 -27.30
N ALA A 93 -15.85 4.56 -27.39
CA ALA A 93 -15.43 5.41 -26.28
C ALA A 93 -16.41 5.33 -25.10
N SER A 94 -17.71 5.36 -25.38
CA SER A 94 -18.75 5.21 -24.35
C SER A 94 -18.64 3.86 -23.63
N ILE A 95 -18.38 2.77 -24.37
CA ILE A 95 -18.17 1.44 -23.77
C ILE A 95 -16.92 1.43 -22.91
N VAL A 96 -15.80 1.97 -23.40
CA VAL A 96 -14.52 2.01 -22.66
C VAL A 96 -14.67 2.83 -21.37
N VAL A 97 -15.27 4.02 -21.44
CA VAL A 97 -15.56 4.85 -20.25
C VAL A 97 -16.45 4.09 -19.28
N MET A 98 -17.48 3.40 -19.78
CA MET A 98 -18.39 2.64 -18.94
C MET A 98 -17.68 1.46 -18.24
N ILE A 99 -16.75 0.76 -18.92
CA ILE A 99 -15.91 -0.29 -18.33
C ILE A 99 -14.95 0.33 -17.30
N ALA A 100 -14.28 1.44 -17.64
CA ALA A 100 -13.37 2.13 -16.73
C ALA A 100 -14.08 2.57 -15.45
N VAL A 101 -15.28 3.14 -15.57
CA VAL A 101 -16.12 3.53 -14.43
C VAL A 101 -16.56 2.29 -13.63
N ARG A 102 -16.95 1.19 -14.28
CA ARG A 102 -17.30 -0.06 -13.56
C ARG A 102 -16.10 -0.65 -12.83
N LEU A 103 -14.91 -0.60 -13.44
CA LEU A 103 -13.68 -1.08 -12.82
C LEU A 103 -13.33 -0.22 -11.61
N LEU A 104 -13.42 1.10 -11.73
CA LEU A 104 -13.20 2.05 -10.62
C LEU A 104 -14.25 1.91 -9.51
N LYS A 105 -15.50 1.59 -9.85
CA LYS A 105 -16.56 1.31 -8.87
C LYS A 105 -16.36 -0.04 -8.16
N ARG A 106 -15.81 -1.04 -8.84
CA ARG A 106 -15.51 -2.37 -8.27
C ARG A 106 -14.25 -2.36 -7.42
N THR A 107 -13.23 -1.66 -7.89
CA THR A 107 -12.07 -1.31 -7.09
C THR A 107 -12.42 -0.05 -6.31
N SER A 108 -13.28 -0.20 -5.31
CA SER A 108 -13.35 0.76 -4.20
C SER A 108 -12.01 0.73 -3.47
N VAL A 109 -10.97 1.25 -4.12
CA VAL A 109 -9.76 1.72 -3.45
C VAL A 109 -10.30 2.82 -2.56
N PRO A 110 -10.28 2.65 -1.21
CA PRO A 110 -10.71 3.71 -0.33
C PRO A 110 -9.95 4.98 -0.77
N PRO A 111 -10.65 6.12 -0.90
CA PRO A 111 -9.98 7.33 -1.31
C PRO A 111 -8.79 7.54 -0.37
N VAL A 112 -7.64 7.95 -0.92
CA VAL A 112 -6.46 8.34 -0.14
C VAL A 112 -6.76 9.70 0.51
N SER A 113 -7.78 9.68 1.36
CA SER A 113 -8.31 10.72 2.22
C SER A 113 -9.03 9.89 3.28
N GLU A 114 -8.34 9.22 4.20
CA GLU A 114 -7.66 9.89 5.30
C GLU A 114 -6.64 8.96 5.98
N PRO A 115 -5.33 9.24 5.90
CA PRO A 115 -4.36 8.68 6.85
C PRO A 115 -3.93 9.65 7.97
N VAL A 116 -4.65 10.74 8.22
CA VAL A 116 -4.18 11.82 9.14
C VAL A 116 -5.00 12.03 10.40
N LYS A 117 -6.17 11.39 10.55
CA LYS A 117 -6.95 11.45 11.81
C LYS A 117 -6.83 10.18 12.66
N ASN A 118 -6.76 8.99 12.06
CA ASN A 118 -6.59 7.73 12.80
C ASN A 118 -5.26 7.63 13.58
N VAL A 119 -4.22 8.35 13.17
CA VAL A 119 -2.94 8.39 13.91
C VAL A 119 -3.09 9.20 15.20
N LYS A 120 -3.84 10.31 15.17
CA LYS A 120 -4.08 11.12 16.37
C LYS A 120 -5.06 10.45 17.32
N ASP A 121 -6.09 9.81 16.78
CA ASP A 121 -7.09 9.10 17.57
C ASP A 121 -6.46 7.87 18.24
N GLY A 122 -5.62 7.11 17.53
CA GLY A 122 -4.92 5.95 18.09
C GLY A 122 -3.88 6.30 19.18
N ILE A 123 -3.23 7.45 19.09
CA ILE A 123 -2.33 7.95 20.15
C ILE A 123 -3.13 8.40 21.38
N THR A 124 -4.29 9.02 21.16
CA THR A 124 -5.15 9.50 22.24
C THR A 124 -5.83 8.35 22.99
N GLU A 125 -6.29 7.33 22.26
CA GLU A 125 -6.84 6.08 22.82
C GLU A 125 -5.78 5.36 23.66
N GLY A 126 -4.55 5.22 23.15
CA GLY A 126 -3.45 4.56 23.85
C GLY A 126 -3.03 5.27 25.14
N ILE A 127 -3.04 6.60 25.17
CA ILE A 127 -2.75 7.37 26.39
C ILE A 127 -3.91 7.28 27.40
N ARG A 128 -5.16 7.20 26.94
CA ARG A 128 -6.33 7.04 27.80
C ARG A 128 -6.36 5.66 28.45
N THR A 129 -6.12 4.59 27.70
CA THR A 129 -6.03 3.23 28.23
C THR A 129 -4.90 3.08 29.24
N ALA A 130 -3.75 3.70 29.00
CA ALA A 130 -2.63 3.70 29.96
C ALA A 130 -2.98 4.43 31.26
N ARG A 131 -3.77 5.51 31.19
CA ARG A 131 -4.20 6.28 32.37
C ARG A 131 -5.31 5.61 33.16
N GLU A 132 -6.15 4.79 32.51
CA GLU A 132 -7.20 4.01 33.15
C GLU A 132 -6.62 2.80 33.91
N SER A 133 -5.55 2.19 33.39
CA SER A 133 -4.79 1.14 34.09
C SER A 133 -4.01 1.63 35.33
N ASP A 134 -3.72 2.93 35.42
CA ASP A 134 -3.10 3.53 36.60
C ASP A 134 -4.12 3.81 37.72
N ASP A 135 -5.41 3.97 37.40
CA ASP A 135 -6.47 4.27 38.38
C ASP A 135 -7.10 2.99 38.97
N GLU A 136 -7.16 1.90 38.19
CA GLU A 136 -7.64 0.57 38.64
C GLU A 136 -6.68 -0.10 39.64
N THR A 137 -5.42 0.34 39.72
CA THR A 137 -4.45 -0.15 40.73
C THR A 137 -4.61 0.52 42.11
N THR A 138 -5.40 1.59 42.22
CA THR A 138 -5.60 2.32 43.48
C THR A 138 -6.94 2.07 44.18
N ALA A 139 -7.79 1.20 43.62
CA ALA A 139 -9.10 0.87 44.20
C ALA A 139 -9.16 -0.53 44.82
N GLU A 140 -8.24 -0.85 45.75
CA GLU A 140 -8.56 -1.78 46.83
C GLU A 140 -8.12 -1.17 48.17
N PRO A 141 -9.02 -0.50 48.92
CA PRO A 141 -8.70 -0.04 50.25
C PRO A 141 -8.60 -1.25 51.18
N ALA A 142 -7.45 -1.35 51.83
CA ALA A 142 -7.24 -2.16 53.01
C ALA A 142 -8.39 -1.98 54.01
N SER A 143 -9.25 -2.99 54.16
CA SER A 143 -10.10 -3.16 55.34
C SER A 143 -10.64 -4.58 55.48
N GLU A 144 -9.78 -5.55 55.82
CA GLU A 144 -10.18 -6.69 56.66
C GLU A 144 -8.88 -7.26 57.28
N GLY A 145 -8.55 -7.04 58.55
CA GLY A 145 -9.44 -7.11 59.69
C GLY A 145 -9.24 -8.46 60.38
N ILE A 146 -8.19 -8.52 61.19
CA ILE A 146 -7.85 -9.56 62.17
C ILE A 146 -9.08 -10.25 62.79
N SER A 147 -9.24 -11.58 62.60
CA SER A 147 -9.93 -12.55 63.48
C SER A 147 -9.85 -13.94 62.83
N LYS A 148 -9.34 -15.04 63.38
CA LYS A 148 -9.17 -15.55 64.75
C LYS A 148 -7.97 -16.51 64.78
N SER A 149 -7.16 -16.43 65.83
CA SER A 149 -6.72 -17.58 66.62
C SER A 149 -6.08 -17.11 67.91
#